data_AF-A0A972S2G3-F1
#
_entry.id   AF-A0A972S2G3-F1
#
_cell.length_a   1.000
_cell.length_b   1.000
_cell.length_c   1.000
_cell.angle_alpha   90.00
_cell.angle_beta   90.00
_cell.angle_gamma   90.00
#
_symmetry.space_group_name_H-M   'P 1'
#
loop_
_entity.id
_entity.type
_entity.pdbx_description
1 polymer ?
#
loop_
_entity_poly.entity_id
_entity_poly.type
_entity_poly.pdbx_seq_one_letter_code
_entity_poly.pdbx_strand_id
1 'polypeptide(L)'
;MVIKKIIAPLLSTFLLTGIVSTTAVAKPQQKHKPFLIQHKLPHLTKKIKMLWDDQELALTSEQKKELLKVRKETLIGVKKLAKKIFPLENEITKAAKKGAKPQTLEEKVKKLADLRAQATMVHLNCIYKTKQILTPHQLKILKQK
;
A
#
# COMPACT_ATOMS: atom_id res chain seq x y z
N MET A 1 -55.70 -69.50 13.32
CA MET A 1 -55.75 -68.73 12.06
C MET A 1 -55.26 -67.31 12.37
N VAL A 2 -54.08 -66.94 11.89
CA VAL A 2 -53.33 -65.74 12.32
C VAL A 2 -53.81 -64.51 11.54
N ILE A 3 -54.34 -63.51 12.25
CA ILE A 3 -54.74 -62.22 11.66
C ILE A 3 -53.49 -61.32 11.58
N LYS A 4 -53.08 -61.00 10.36
CA LYS A 4 -51.97 -60.08 10.03
C LYS A 4 -52.28 -58.66 10.52
N LYS A 5 -51.39 -58.09 11.33
CA LYS A 5 -51.37 -56.65 11.67
C LYS A 5 -50.79 -55.86 10.50
N ILE A 6 -51.54 -54.86 10.03
CA ILE A 6 -51.09 -53.85 9.07
C ILE A 6 -50.44 -52.72 9.88
N ILE A 7 -49.17 -52.44 9.63
CA ILE A 7 -48.44 -51.28 10.18
C ILE A 7 -48.19 -50.32 9.02
N ALA A 8 -48.76 -49.12 9.11
CA ALA A 8 -48.53 -48.03 8.17
C ALA A 8 -47.16 -47.36 8.43
N PRO A 9 -46.44 -46.87 7.42
CA PRO A 9 -45.20 -46.13 7.63
C PRO A 9 -45.49 -44.66 7.94
N LEU A 10 -44.97 -44.18 9.08
CA LEU A 10 -44.97 -42.76 9.43
C LEU A 10 -43.80 -42.08 8.69
N LEU A 11 -44.13 -41.22 7.72
CA LEU A 11 -43.17 -40.34 7.04
C LEU A 11 -42.61 -39.32 8.05
N SER A 12 -41.33 -39.44 8.39
CA SER A 12 -40.61 -38.43 9.16
C SER A 12 -40.00 -37.41 8.18
N THR A 13 -40.65 -36.26 8.05
CA THR A 13 -40.12 -35.09 7.32
C THR A 13 -39.02 -34.41 8.13
N PHE A 14 -37.78 -34.55 7.66
CA PHE A 14 -36.60 -33.87 8.20
C PHE A 14 -36.57 -32.42 7.67
N LEU A 15 -36.87 -31.44 8.51
CA LEU A 15 -36.67 -30.02 8.19
C LEU A 15 -35.22 -29.62 8.56
N LEU A 16 -34.33 -29.55 7.56
CA LEU A 16 -33.02 -28.91 7.70
C LEU A 16 -33.20 -27.39 7.76
N THR A 17 -33.09 -26.81 8.95
CA THR A 17 -32.88 -25.38 9.13
C THR A 17 -31.40 -25.06 8.87
N GLY A 18 -31.07 -24.66 7.64
CA GLY A 18 -29.74 -24.20 7.28
C GLY A 18 -29.42 -22.83 7.88
N ILE A 19 -28.47 -22.77 8.81
CA ILE A 19 -27.90 -21.52 9.31
C ILE A 19 -26.96 -20.97 8.22
N VAL A 20 -27.37 -19.89 7.56
CA VAL A 20 -26.51 -19.16 6.61
C VAL A 20 -25.56 -18.28 7.43
N SER A 21 -24.38 -18.81 7.73
CA SER A 21 -23.27 -18.02 8.28
C SER A 21 -22.73 -17.08 7.19
N THR A 22 -23.16 -15.82 7.22
CA THR A 22 -22.59 -14.76 6.37
C THR A 22 -21.23 -14.34 6.93
N THR A 23 -20.16 -15.02 6.51
CA THR A 23 -18.81 -14.52 6.73
C THR A 23 -18.58 -13.32 5.82
N ALA A 24 -18.69 -12.11 6.38
CA ALA A 24 -18.29 -10.89 5.70
C ALA A 24 -16.79 -10.93 5.42
N VAL A 25 -16.40 -11.26 4.18
CA VAL A 25 -15.01 -11.21 3.72
C VAL A 25 -14.59 -9.73 3.69
N ALA A 26 -13.73 -9.35 4.63
CA ALA A 26 -13.15 -8.01 4.67
C ALA A 26 -12.35 -7.76 3.38
N LYS A 27 -12.77 -6.78 2.57
CA LYS A 27 -12.02 -6.36 1.37
C LYS A 27 -10.61 -5.88 1.79
N PRO A 28 -9.55 -6.28 1.08
CA PRO A 28 -8.19 -5.83 1.40
C PRO A 28 -8.13 -4.31 1.31
N GLN A 29 -7.80 -3.65 2.42
CA GLN A 29 -7.60 -2.21 2.46
C GLN A 29 -6.46 -1.83 1.50
N GLN A 30 -6.77 -0.99 0.52
CA GLN A 30 -5.78 -0.40 -0.36
C GLN A 30 -4.75 0.35 0.49
N LYS A 31 -3.48 -0.09 0.48
CA LYS A 31 -2.41 0.54 1.26
C LYS A 31 -2.13 1.95 0.70
N HIS A 32 -2.77 2.96 1.27
CA HIS A 32 -2.54 4.37 0.95
C HIS A 32 -1.06 4.73 1.12
N LYS A 33 -0.53 5.50 0.17
CA LYS A 33 0.86 5.96 0.16
C LYS A 33 0.96 7.34 0.83
N PRO A 34 2.08 7.67 1.49
CA PRO A 34 2.23 8.94 2.19
C PRO A 34 2.53 10.14 1.27
N PHE A 35 2.36 10.01 -0.05
CA PHE A 35 2.77 11.01 -1.02
C PHE A 35 1.60 11.89 -1.46
N LEU A 36 1.90 13.13 -1.83
CA LEU A 36 0.97 14.02 -2.50
C LEU A 36 0.77 13.57 -3.95
N ILE A 37 1.86 13.35 -4.69
CA ILE A 37 1.82 12.82 -6.06
C ILE A 37 1.82 11.29 -5.99
N GLN A 38 0.67 10.67 -6.23
CA GLN A 38 0.49 9.22 -6.13
C GLN A 38 0.62 8.55 -7.51
N HIS A 39 1.25 7.37 -7.55
CA HIS A 39 1.31 6.46 -8.71
C HIS A 39 1.96 6.96 -10.02
N LYS A 40 2.36 8.23 -10.11
CA LYS A 40 2.97 8.82 -11.33
C LYS A 40 4.49 8.91 -11.29
N LEU A 41 5.11 8.75 -10.12
CA LEU A 41 6.56 8.85 -9.95
C LEU A 41 7.23 7.46 -9.96
N PRO A 42 8.37 7.28 -10.66
CA PRO A 42 9.04 5.99 -10.74
C PRO A 42 9.74 5.61 -9.43
N HIS A 43 9.59 4.35 -9.02
CA HIS A 43 10.30 3.80 -7.86
C HIS A 43 11.68 3.22 -8.24
N LEU A 44 12.59 4.08 -8.71
CA LEU A 44 13.87 3.66 -9.31
C LEU A 44 14.71 2.75 -8.39
N THR A 45 14.92 3.11 -7.13
CA THR A 45 15.71 2.26 -6.21
C THR A 45 15.06 0.91 -5.90
N LYS A 46 13.72 0.79 -6.04
CA LYS A 46 13.04 -0.51 -5.96
C LYS A 46 13.32 -1.31 -7.24
N LYS A 47 13.17 -0.69 -8.40
CA LYS A 47 13.42 -1.32 -9.70
C LYS A 47 14.86 -1.84 -9.80
N ILE A 48 15.83 -0.99 -9.46
CA ILE A 48 17.24 -1.36 -9.45
C ILE A 48 17.51 -2.52 -8.49
N LYS A 49 16.85 -2.57 -7.33
CA LYS A 49 16.99 -3.71 -6.42
C LYS A 49 16.45 -5.02 -6.97
N MET A 50 15.48 -4.98 -7.88
CA MET A 50 15.01 -6.19 -8.59
C MET A 50 15.97 -6.62 -9.70
N LEU A 51 16.80 -5.70 -10.19
CA LEU A 51 17.79 -5.90 -11.25
C LEU A 51 19.23 -5.85 -10.71
N TRP A 52 19.42 -6.15 -9.42
CA TRP A 52 20.66 -5.82 -8.71
C TRP A 52 21.90 -6.51 -9.30
N ASP A 53 21.70 -7.71 -9.84
CA ASP A 53 22.74 -8.56 -10.42
C ASP A 53 22.46 -8.82 -11.93
N ASP A 54 21.69 -7.95 -12.56
CA ASP A 54 21.46 -7.96 -14.01
C ASP A 54 22.77 -7.60 -14.73
N GLN A 55 23.21 -8.50 -15.63
CA GLN A 55 24.48 -8.37 -16.34
C GLN A 55 24.51 -7.17 -17.30
N GLU A 56 23.37 -6.80 -17.88
CA GLU A 56 23.30 -5.63 -18.77
C GLU A 56 23.34 -4.33 -17.98
N LEU A 57 22.68 -4.29 -16.82
CA LEU A 57 22.72 -3.11 -15.93
C LEU A 57 24.12 -2.89 -15.35
N ALA A 58 24.91 -3.95 -15.17
CA ALA A 58 26.35 -3.90 -14.86
C ALA A 58 26.73 -2.86 -13.79
N LEU A 59 26.01 -2.83 -12.67
CA LEU A 59 26.28 -1.87 -11.59
C LEU A 59 27.65 -2.15 -10.96
N THR A 60 28.50 -1.12 -10.85
CA THR A 60 29.76 -1.24 -10.11
C THR A 60 29.49 -1.37 -8.61
N SER A 61 30.49 -1.86 -7.87
CA SER A 61 30.44 -1.96 -6.41
C SER A 61 30.19 -0.60 -5.74
N GLU A 62 30.78 0.47 -6.26
CA GLU A 62 30.64 1.85 -5.79
C GLU A 62 29.21 2.35 -6.04
N GLN A 63 28.67 2.12 -7.24
CA GLN A 63 27.28 2.46 -7.55
C GLN A 63 26.31 1.72 -6.62
N LYS A 64 26.52 0.41 -6.43
CA LYS A 64 25.72 -0.42 -5.51
C LYS A 64 25.73 0.15 -4.08
N LYS A 65 26.88 0.59 -3.59
CA LYS A 65 27.03 1.22 -2.26
C LYS A 65 26.25 2.54 -2.16
N GLU A 66 26.41 3.45 -3.12
CA GLU A 66 25.71 4.75 -3.10
C GLU A 66 24.19 4.59 -3.27
N LEU A 67 23.75 3.67 -4.14
CA LEU A 67 22.32 3.37 -4.31
C LEU A 67 21.68 2.81 -3.04
N LEU A 68 22.40 1.98 -2.28
CA LEU A 68 21.95 1.49 -0.98
C LEU A 68 21.81 2.63 0.04
N LYS A 69 22.76 3.58 0.06
CA LYS A 69 22.69 4.77 0.91
C LYS A 69 21.47 5.63 0.58
N VAL A 70 21.28 5.97 -0.70
CA VAL A 70 20.09 6.72 -1.18
C VAL A 70 18.80 6.02 -0.79
N ARG A 71 18.73 4.68 -1.00
CA ARG A 71 17.56 3.89 -0.62
C ARG A 71 17.30 3.95 0.89
N LYS A 72 18.32 3.77 1.72
CA LYS A 72 18.21 3.79 3.18
C LYS A 72 17.70 5.15 3.67
N GLU A 73 18.32 6.23 3.23
CA GLU A 73 17.92 7.61 3.56
C GLU A 73 16.46 7.87 3.17
N THR A 74 16.08 7.47 1.95
CA THR A 74 14.71 7.64 1.44
C THR A 74 13.69 6.88 2.30
N LEU A 75 13.96 5.61 2.60
CA LEU A 75 13.05 4.79 3.40
C LEU A 75 12.88 5.34 4.82
N ILE A 76 13.97 5.82 5.45
CA ILE A 76 13.92 6.45 6.77
C ILE A 76 13.09 7.74 6.72
N GLY A 77 13.36 8.62 5.75
CA GLY A 77 12.65 9.90 5.59
C GLY A 77 11.15 9.70 5.36
N VAL A 78 10.79 8.83 4.42
CA VAL A 78 9.38 8.51 4.13
C VAL A 78 8.69 7.86 5.33
N LYS A 79 9.36 6.91 6.04
CA LYS A 79 8.78 6.27 7.23
C LYS A 79 8.52 7.26 8.35
N LYS A 80 9.42 8.22 8.58
CA LYS A 80 9.25 9.28 9.58
C LYS A 80 8.02 10.15 9.28
N LEU A 81 7.83 10.52 8.01
CA LEU A 81 6.68 11.32 7.59
C LEU A 81 5.38 10.53 7.62
N ALA A 82 5.40 9.27 7.18
CA ALA A 82 4.24 8.38 7.21
C ALA A 82 3.65 8.21 8.62
N LYS A 83 4.51 8.14 9.65
CA LYS A 83 4.09 8.11 11.06
C LYS A 83 3.30 9.34 11.52
N LYS A 84 3.43 10.48 10.82
CA LYS A 84 2.67 11.71 11.08
C LYS A 84 1.45 11.85 10.18
N ILE A 85 1.59 11.48 8.90
CA ILE A 85 0.56 11.60 7.86
C ILE A 85 -0.65 10.73 8.18
N PHE A 86 -0.44 9.42 8.42
CA PHE A 86 -1.58 8.50 8.56
C PHE A 86 -2.44 8.77 9.80
N PRO A 87 -1.86 9.08 10.99
CA PRO A 87 -2.69 9.46 12.14
C PRO A 87 -3.47 10.76 11.91
N LEU A 88 -2.84 11.78 11.32
CA LEU A 88 -3.49 13.07 11.04
C LEU A 88 -4.63 12.92 10.02
N GLU A 89 -4.41 12.14 8.95
CA GLU A 89 -5.45 11.79 7.99
C GLU A 89 -6.62 11.04 8.65
N ASN A 90 -6.33 10.06 9.51
CA ASN A 90 -7.36 9.33 10.24
C ASN A 90 -8.15 10.24 11.20
N GLU A 91 -7.47 11.19 11.86
CA GLU A 91 -8.11 12.18 12.71
C GLU A 91 -9.08 13.07 11.92
N ILE A 92 -8.63 13.64 10.80
CA ILE A 92 -9.44 14.49 9.92
C ILE A 92 -10.66 13.71 9.40
N THR A 93 -10.45 12.49 8.89
CA THR A 93 -11.55 11.69 8.33
C THR A 93 -12.56 11.24 9.39
N LYS A 94 -12.11 10.91 10.60
CA LYS A 94 -13.01 10.62 11.73
C LYS A 94 -13.81 11.85 12.16
N ALA A 95 -13.17 13.02 12.26
CA ALA A 95 -13.86 14.26 12.63
C ALA A 95 -14.90 14.66 11.57
N ALA A 96 -14.56 14.56 10.29
CA ALA A 96 -15.49 14.81 9.19
C ALA A 96 -16.71 13.86 9.24
N LYS A 97 -16.49 12.57 9.47
CA LYS A 97 -17.59 11.58 9.63
C LYS A 97 -18.50 11.86 10.83
N LYS A 98 -18.00 12.57 11.85
CA LYS A 98 -18.78 13.01 13.02
C LYS A 98 -19.48 14.36 12.82
N GLY A 99 -19.41 14.95 11.62
CA GLY A 99 -20.07 16.22 11.32
C GLY A 99 -19.28 17.48 11.71
N ALA A 100 -17.96 17.39 11.88
CA ALA A 100 -17.14 18.57 12.10
C ALA A 100 -17.28 19.57 10.93
N LYS A 101 -17.42 20.86 11.26
CA LYS A 101 -17.46 21.94 10.26
C LYS A 101 -16.13 22.01 9.50
N PRO A 102 -16.11 22.21 8.17
CA PRO A 102 -14.87 22.27 7.40
C PRO A 102 -13.83 23.27 7.93
N GLN A 103 -14.28 24.43 8.42
CA GLN A 103 -13.43 25.48 8.96
C GLN A 103 -12.61 25.02 10.17
N THR A 104 -13.13 24.09 10.98
CA THR A 104 -12.39 23.56 12.14
C THR A 104 -11.33 22.52 11.76
N LEU A 105 -11.35 22.05 10.51
CA LEU A 105 -10.40 21.08 9.98
C LEU A 105 -9.32 21.72 9.10
N GLU A 106 -9.48 22.99 8.71
CA GLU A 106 -8.64 23.66 7.71
C GLU A 106 -7.15 23.54 8.01
N GLU A 107 -6.72 23.92 9.21
CA GLU A 107 -5.31 23.88 9.60
C GLU A 107 -4.74 22.45 9.62
N LYS A 108 -5.56 21.46 10.00
CA LYS A 108 -5.15 20.04 9.96
C LYS A 108 -4.99 19.58 8.51
N VAL A 109 -5.88 19.99 7.61
CA VAL A 109 -5.80 19.69 6.17
C VAL A 109 -4.57 20.33 5.54
N LYS A 110 -4.28 21.61 5.83
CA LYS A 110 -3.06 22.29 5.36
C LYS A 110 -1.80 21.58 5.84
N LYS A 111 -1.74 21.21 7.11
CA LYS A 111 -0.64 20.44 7.68
C LYS A 111 -0.48 19.06 7.03
N LEU A 112 -1.59 18.37 6.73
CA LEU A 112 -1.55 17.09 6.03
C LEU A 112 -1.00 17.25 4.60
N ALA A 113 -1.40 18.30 3.89
CA ALA A 113 -0.91 18.62 2.56
C ALA A 113 0.60 18.90 2.57
N ASP A 114 1.08 19.72 3.50
CA ASP A 114 2.50 20.01 3.70
C ASP A 114 3.32 18.74 3.98
N LEU A 115 2.89 17.89 4.91
CA LEU A 115 3.58 16.63 5.21
C LEU A 115 3.67 15.70 3.99
N ARG A 116 2.61 15.63 3.18
CA ARG A 116 2.59 14.84 1.94
C ARG A 116 3.46 15.46 0.84
N ALA A 117 3.53 16.78 0.77
CA ALA A 117 4.47 17.48 -0.11
C ALA A 117 5.92 17.15 0.27
N GLN A 118 6.27 17.23 1.56
CA GLN A 118 7.59 16.84 2.05
C GLN A 118 7.93 15.38 1.73
N ALA A 119 6.98 14.45 1.90
CA ALA A 119 7.19 13.04 1.55
C ALA A 119 7.43 12.86 0.04
N THR A 120 6.74 13.65 -0.78
CA THR A 120 6.94 13.67 -2.23
C THR A 120 8.32 14.20 -2.58
N MET A 121 8.79 15.26 -1.91
CA MET A 121 10.14 15.80 -2.10
C MET A 121 11.23 14.80 -1.72
N VAL A 122 11.05 14.01 -0.65
CA VAL A 122 11.96 12.89 -0.34
C VAL A 122 12.02 11.89 -1.49
N HIS A 123 10.89 11.57 -2.12
CA HIS A 123 10.84 10.66 -3.27
C HIS A 123 11.48 11.28 -4.53
N LEU A 124 11.24 12.55 -4.82
CA LEU A 124 11.86 13.26 -5.95
C LEU A 124 13.38 13.34 -5.78
N ASN A 125 13.86 13.61 -4.57
CA ASN A 125 15.28 13.61 -4.25
C ASN A 125 15.90 12.21 -4.43
N CYS A 126 15.18 11.16 -4.03
CA CYS A 126 15.58 9.77 -4.32
C CYS A 126 15.76 9.53 -5.82
N ILE A 127 14.78 9.93 -6.63
CA ILE A 127 14.83 9.81 -8.09
C ILE A 127 16.02 10.58 -8.66
N TYR A 128 16.21 11.83 -8.25
CA TYR A 128 17.32 12.67 -8.69
C TYR A 128 18.68 12.04 -8.35
N LYS A 129 18.94 11.75 -7.06
CA LYS A 129 20.21 11.15 -6.62
C LYS A 129 20.48 9.81 -7.32
N THR A 130 19.45 8.97 -7.49
CA THR A 130 19.59 7.70 -8.23
C THR A 130 20.05 7.94 -9.66
N LYS A 131 19.49 8.93 -10.35
CA LYS A 131 19.89 9.27 -11.72
C LYS A 131 21.31 9.81 -11.82
N GLN A 132 21.80 10.49 -10.78
CA GLN A 132 23.19 11.01 -10.74
C GLN A 132 24.23 9.90 -10.53
N ILE A 133 23.85 8.76 -9.94
CA ILE A 133 24.76 7.62 -9.71
C ILE A 133 24.90 6.76 -10.97
N LEU A 134 23.87 6.70 -11.81
CA LEU A 134 23.81 5.82 -12.96
C LEU A 134 24.35 6.50 -14.22
N THR A 135 24.95 5.71 -15.11
CA THR A 135 25.35 6.19 -16.43
C THR A 135 24.12 6.40 -17.33
N PRO A 136 24.22 7.22 -18.39
CA PRO A 136 23.15 7.35 -19.38
C PRO A 136 22.72 6.01 -19.99
N HIS A 137 23.66 5.09 -20.19
CA HIS A 137 23.37 3.75 -20.69
C HIS A 137 22.53 2.93 -19.70
N GLN A 138 22.92 2.89 -18.43
CA GLN A 138 22.16 2.20 -17.36
C GLN A 138 20.75 2.79 -17.21
N LEU A 139 20.61 4.11 -17.33
CA LEU A 139 19.30 4.76 -17.32
C LEU A 139 18.42 4.35 -18.50
N LYS A 140 19.00 4.10 -19.68
CA LYS A 140 18.28 3.58 -20.85
C LYS A 140 17.78 2.15 -20.58
N ILE A 141 18.63 1.27 -20.05
CA ILE A 141 18.26 -0.11 -19.68
C ILE A 141 17.08 -0.11 -18.69
N LEU A 142 17.11 0.75 -17.67
CA LEU A 142 16.00 0.88 -16.71
C LEU A 142 14.68 1.37 -17.31
N LYS A 143 14.67 1.97 -18.51
CA LYS A 143 13.43 2.35 -19.21
C LYS A 143 12.86 1.21 -20.06
N GLN A 144 13.68 0.21 -20.39
CA GLN A 144 13.35 -0.87 -21.33
C GLN A 144 12.94 -2.16 -20.61
N LYS A 145 13.54 -2.45 -19.46
CA LYS A 145 13.05 -3.44 -18.49
C LYS A 145 11.92 -2.84 -17.65
#